data_AF-A0AAV3V4U9-F1
#
_entry.id   AF-A0AAV3V4U9-F1
#
_cell.length_a   1.000
_cell.length_b   1.000
_cell.length_c   1.000
_cell.angle_alpha   90.00
_cell.angle_beta   90.00
_cell.angle_gamma   90.00
#
_symmetry.space_group_name_H-M   'P 1'
#
loop_
_entity.id
_entity.type
_entity.pdbx_description
1 polymer ?
#
loop_
_entity_poly.entity_id
_entity_poly.type
_entity_poly.pdbx_seq_one_letter_code
_entity_poly.pdbx_strand_id
1 'polypeptide(L)'
;MFKYGILQDINIVMHFKVSMKDNILYLIRKYSTFSTLVLSTIIVANVYSAYVTFTSDRSIFDVAEKALVGVFIVVCASLVSLLPYDLYKVNKDKKMCRSLNLDYRSFAVKTEEQKDEIREKFSKHA
;
A
#
# COMPACT_ATOMS: atom_id res chain seq x y z
N MET A 1 -9.15 35.86 30.13
CA MET A 1 -8.04 34.91 30.00
C MET A 1 -8.47 33.51 29.51
N PHE A 2 -9.64 33.35 28.85
CA PHE A 2 -10.18 32.03 28.42
C PHE A 2 -10.09 31.77 26.90
N LYS A 3 -9.73 32.77 26.10
CA LYS A 3 -9.78 32.69 24.62
C LYS A 3 -8.59 31.95 24.01
N TYR A 4 -7.47 31.85 24.72
CA TYR A 4 -6.24 31.23 24.22
C TYR A 4 -6.20 29.70 24.40
N GLY A 5 -6.83 29.15 25.44
CA GLY A 5 -6.86 27.68 25.67
C GLY A 5 -7.68 26.93 24.61
N ILE A 6 -8.86 27.45 24.26
CA ILE A 6 -9.76 26.83 23.28
C ILE A 6 -9.12 26.82 21.88
N LEU A 7 -8.39 27.87 21.51
CA LEU A 7 -7.66 27.96 20.24
C LEU A 7 -6.50 26.96 20.18
N GLN A 8 -5.83 26.72 21.30
CA GLN A 8 -4.73 25.76 21.39
C GLN A 8 -5.24 24.31 21.29
N ASP A 9 -6.36 23.99 21.96
CA ASP A 9 -7.02 22.69 21.86
C ASP A 9 -7.56 22.42 20.44
N ILE A 10 -8.20 23.40 19.80
CA ILE A 10 -8.65 23.26 18.40
C ILE A 10 -7.47 23.01 17.47
N ASN A 11 -6.35 23.70 17.67
CA ASN A 11 -5.16 23.55 16.83
C ASN A 11 -4.53 22.16 17.02
N ILE A 12 -4.47 21.64 18.25
CA ILE A 12 -3.99 20.27 18.54
C ILE A 12 -4.90 19.22 17.89
N VAL A 13 -6.22 19.36 18.02
CA VAL A 13 -7.20 18.43 17.40
C VAL A 13 -7.09 18.48 15.87
N MET A 14 -6.93 19.67 15.29
CA MET A 14 -6.79 19.83 13.85
C MET A 14 -5.47 19.23 13.35
N HIS A 15 -4.36 19.48 14.03
CA HIS A 15 -3.05 18.89 13.70
C HIS A 15 -3.05 17.36 13.82
N PHE A 16 -3.72 16.83 14.84
CA PHE A 16 -3.85 15.39 15.06
C PHE A 16 -4.73 14.72 13.97
N LYS A 17 -5.83 15.37 13.59
CA LYS A 17 -6.73 14.90 12.53
C LYS A 17 -6.08 14.95 11.14
N VAL A 18 -5.31 16.00 10.85
CA VAL A 18 -4.50 16.12 9.63
C VAL A 18 -3.41 15.05 9.62
N SER A 19 -2.67 14.89 10.72
CA SER A 19 -1.63 13.85 10.83
C SER A 19 -2.18 12.43 10.69
N MET A 20 -3.34 12.12 11.28
CA MET A 20 -4.00 10.81 11.09
C MET A 20 -4.45 10.60 9.65
N LYS A 21 -5.06 11.62 9.02
CA LYS A 21 -5.45 11.56 7.62
C LYS A 21 -4.24 11.28 6.73
N ASP A 22 -3.12 11.96 6.96
CA ASP A 22 -1.89 11.78 6.19
C ASP A 22 -1.24 10.41 6.44
N ASN A 23 -1.36 9.86 7.66
CA ASN A 23 -0.89 8.51 7.99
C ASN A 23 -1.72 7.43 7.31
N ILE A 24 -3.04 7.58 7.32
CA ILE A 24 -3.95 6.67 6.63
C ILE A 24 -3.73 6.79 5.12
N LEU A 25 -3.61 8.01 4.58
CA LEU A 25 -3.29 8.22 3.17
C LEU A 25 -1.92 7.65 2.81
N TYR A 26 -0.94 7.75 3.69
CA TYR A 26 0.39 7.18 3.50
C TYR A 26 0.33 5.65 3.50
N LEU A 27 -0.44 5.03 4.40
CA LEU A 27 -0.66 3.58 4.42
C LEU A 27 -1.39 3.12 3.15
N ILE A 28 -2.39 3.89 2.69
CA ILE A 28 -3.17 3.59 1.48
C ILE A 28 -2.38 3.88 0.19
N ARG A 29 -1.54 4.92 0.13
CA ARG A 29 -0.77 5.25 -1.09
C ARG A 29 0.55 4.50 -1.18
N LYS A 30 1.01 3.92 -0.07
CA LYS A 30 2.14 3.00 -0.02
C LYS A 30 1.67 1.53 -0.19
N TYR A 31 0.64 1.28 -0.99
CA TYR A 31 0.36 -0.08 -1.41
C TYR A 31 1.44 -0.51 -2.40
N SER A 32 2.18 -1.55 -2.02
CA SER A 32 3.13 -2.19 -2.91
C SER A 32 2.38 -3.12 -3.85
N THR A 33 2.87 -3.28 -5.08
CA THR A 33 2.25 -4.15 -6.09
C THR A 33 2.10 -5.58 -5.58
N PHE A 34 3.07 -6.05 -4.79
CA PHE A 34 3.00 -7.31 -4.05
C PHE A 34 1.77 -7.38 -3.13
N SER A 35 1.55 -6.39 -2.26
CA SER A 35 0.43 -6.40 -1.31
C SER A 35 -0.92 -6.41 -2.01
N THR A 36 -1.08 -5.60 -3.07
CA THR A 36 -2.31 -5.54 -3.85
C THR A 36 -2.63 -6.88 -4.51
N LEU A 37 -1.64 -7.56 -5.10
CA LEU A 37 -1.82 -8.85 -5.75
C LEU A 37 -2.13 -9.97 -4.77
N VAL A 38 -1.45 -10.01 -3.62
CA VAL A 38 -1.75 -10.99 -2.57
C VAL A 38 -3.17 -10.80 -2.05
N LEU A 39 -3.56 -9.56 -1.75
CA LEU A 39 -4.89 -9.27 -1.21
C LEU A 39 -6.00 -9.58 -2.22
N SER A 40 -5.83 -9.19 -3.49
CA SER A 40 -6.83 -9.48 -4.53
C SER A 40 -6.99 -10.98 -4.75
N THR A 41 -5.89 -11.73 -4.76
CA THR A 41 -5.92 -13.18 -4.92
C THR A 41 -6.67 -13.86 -3.77
N ILE A 42 -6.44 -13.43 -2.53
CA ILE A 42 -7.16 -13.94 -1.36
C ILE A 42 -8.66 -13.66 -1.48
N ILE A 43 -9.05 -12.46 -1.90
CA ILE A 43 -10.47 -12.11 -2.07
C ILE A 43 -11.12 -12.98 -3.15
N VAL A 44 -10.47 -13.12 -4.31
CA VAL A 44 -10.97 -13.96 -5.42
C VAL A 44 -11.10 -15.42 -4.99
N ALA A 45 -10.10 -15.96 -4.28
CA ALA A 45 -10.12 -17.33 -3.78
C ALA A 45 -11.29 -17.57 -2.79
N ASN A 46 -11.57 -16.61 -1.91
CA ASN A 46 -12.71 -16.69 -0.98
C ASN A 46 -14.05 -16.64 -1.71
N VAL A 47 -14.22 -15.71 -2.66
CA VAL A 47 -15.46 -15.59 -3.45
C VAL A 47 -15.70 -16.86 -4.28
N TYR A 48 -14.65 -17.39 -4.91
CA TYR A 48 -14.73 -18.64 -5.67
C TYR A 48 -15.10 -19.82 -4.76
N SER A 49 -14.46 -19.93 -3.59
CA SER A 49 -14.75 -21.02 -2.64
C SER A 49 -16.19 -20.98 -2.15
N ALA A 50 -16.70 -19.78 -1.82
CA ALA A 50 -18.09 -19.59 -1.44
C ALA A 50 -19.04 -19.98 -2.60
N TYR A 51 -18.78 -19.50 -3.82
CA TYR A 51 -19.61 -19.81 -4.99
C TYR A 51 -19.70 -21.32 -5.26
N VAL A 52 -18.57 -22.03 -5.27
CA VAL A 52 -18.54 -23.48 -5.52
C VAL A 52 -19.26 -24.23 -4.40
N THR A 53 -19.11 -23.79 -3.14
CA THR A 53 -19.82 -24.39 -2.01
C THR A 53 -21.34 -24.25 -2.13
N PHE A 54 -21.84 -23.12 -2.63
CA PHE A 54 -23.28 -22.89 -2.78
C PHE A 54 -23.91 -23.54 -4.02
N THR A 55 -23.10 -23.89 -5.03
CA THR A 55 -23.58 -24.35 -6.34
C THR A 55 -23.28 -25.81 -6.64
N SER A 56 -22.42 -26.46 -5.85
CA SER A 56 -21.95 -27.82 -6.10
C SER A 56 -22.09 -28.68 -4.85
N ASP A 57 -22.38 -29.97 -5.00
CA ASP A 57 -22.33 -30.98 -3.91
C ASP A 57 -20.89 -31.34 -3.48
N ARG A 58 -19.92 -30.47 -3.76
CA ARG A 58 -18.52 -30.71 -3.41
C ARG A 58 -18.30 -30.37 -1.94
N SER A 59 -17.51 -31.21 -1.27
CA SER A 59 -17.04 -30.96 0.09
C SER A 59 -16.34 -29.61 0.19
N ILE A 60 -16.75 -28.81 1.18
CA ILE A 60 -16.14 -27.51 1.53
C ILE A 60 -14.62 -27.66 1.75
N PHE A 61 -14.19 -28.78 2.34
CA PHE A 61 -12.78 -29.04 2.62
C PHE A 61 -11.95 -29.22 1.34
N ASP A 62 -12.47 -29.92 0.32
CA ASP A 62 -11.75 -30.13 -0.96
C ASP A 62 -11.63 -28.83 -1.77
N VAL A 63 -12.67 -27.99 -1.73
CA VAL A 63 -12.65 -26.66 -2.38
C VAL A 63 -11.67 -25.73 -1.67
N ALA A 64 -11.69 -25.71 -0.33
CA ALA A 64 -10.81 -24.87 0.47
C ALA A 64 -9.34 -25.27 0.31
N GLU A 65 -9.02 -26.57 0.26
CA GLU A 65 -7.66 -27.06 0.06
C GLU A 65 -7.08 -26.58 -1.28
N LYS A 66 -7.83 -26.74 -2.38
CA LYS A 66 -7.42 -26.30 -3.71
C LYS A 66 -7.25 -24.78 -3.81
N ALA A 67 -8.16 -24.03 -3.19
CA ALA A 67 -8.06 -22.58 -3.13
C ALA A 67 -6.82 -22.13 -2.34
N LEU A 68 -6.51 -22.80 -1.23
CA LEU A 68 -5.36 -22.48 -0.39
C LEU A 68 -4.04 -22.77 -1.10
N VAL A 69 -3.93 -23.89 -1.81
CA VAL A 69 -2.77 -24.20 -2.67
C VAL A 69 -2.61 -23.13 -3.76
N GLY A 70 -3.70 -22.73 -4.41
CA GLY A 70 -3.68 -21.66 -5.42
C GLY A 70 -3.17 -20.33 -4.86
N VAL A 71 -3.70 -19.90 -3.71
CA VAL A 71 -3.23 -18.68 -3.02
C VAL A 71 -1.76 -18.81 -2.64
N PHE A 72 -1.34 -19.97 -2.13
CA PHE A 72 0.05 -20.20 -1.72
C PHE A 72 1.02 -20.05 -2.90
N ILE A 73 0.72 -20.65 -4.05
CA ILE A 73 1.54 -20.52 -5.26
C ILE A 73 1.65 -19.05 -5.68
N VAL A 74 0.55 -18.31 -5.70
CA VAL A 74 0.56 -16.89 -6.10
C VAL A 74 1.36 -16.04 -5.11
N VAL A 75 1.25 -16.30 -3.81
CA VAL A 75 2.06 -15.62 -2.79
C VAL A 75 3.54 -15.91 -3.00
N CYS A 76 3.94 -17.18 -3.19
CA CYS A 76 5.32 -17.56 -3.45
C CYS A 76 5.87 -16.91 -4.74
N ALA A 77 5.12 -16.94 -5.83
CA ALA A 77 5.51 -16.30 -7.09
C ALA A 77 5.66 -14.79 -6.93
N SER A 78 4.74 -14.16 -6.20
CA SER A 78 4.77 -12.71 -5.91
C SER A 78 5.92 -12.33 -4.99
N LEU A 79 6.28 -13.18 -4.02
CA LEU A 79 7.44 -12.96 -3.13
C LEU A 79 8.76 -12.91 -3.91
N VAL A 80 8.93 -13.78 -4.90
CA VAL A 80 10.17 -13.84 -5.69
C VAL A 80 10.25 -12.72 -6.73
N SER A 81 9.13 -12.32 -7.31
CA SER A 81 9.10 -11.35 -8.42
C SER A 81 8.85 -9.92 -7.97
N LEU A 82 7.80 -9.68 -7.18
CA LEU A 82 7.27 -8.35 -6.91
C LEU A 82 7.84 -7.73 -5.64
N LEU A 83 8.04 -8.53 -4.59
CA LEU A 83 8.63 -8.03 -3.35
C LEU A 83 10.02 -7.41 -3.57
N PRO A 84 10.99 -8.03 -4.28
CA PRO A 84 12.28 -7.41 -4.51
C PRO A 84 12.17 -6.16 -5.39
N TYR A 85 11.26 -6.15 -6.37
CA TYR A 85 11.00 -4.98 -7.21
C TYR A 85 10.46 -3.80 -6.39
N ASP A 86 9.48 -4.05 -5.52
CA ASP A 86 8.89 -3.04 -4.64
C ASP A 86 9.93 -2.48 -3.66
N LEU A 87 10.76 -3.36 -3.06
CA LEU A 87 11.86 -2.97 -2.19
C LEU A 87 12.91 -2.13 -2.93
N TYR A 88 13.26 -2.52 -4.15
CA TYR A 88 14.19 -1.78 -5.00
C TYR A 88 13.64 -0.39 -5.34
N LYS A 89 12.38 -0.29 -5.78
CA LYS A 89 11.71 0.98 -6.09
C LYS A 89 11.69 1.91 -4.87
N VAL A 90 11.31 1.40 -3.71
CA VAL A 90 11.30 2.15 -2.44
C VAL A 90 12.70 2.65 -2.06
N ASN A 91 13.71 1.80 -2.18
CA ASN A 91 15.08 2.18 -1.85
C ASN A 91 15.65 3.22 -2.83
N LYS A 92 15.34 3.09 -4.12
CA LYS A 92 15.71 4.07 -5.15
C LYS A 92 15.06 5.44 -4.87
N ASP A 93 13.76 5.45 -4.59
CA ASP A 93 13.03 6.67 -4.26
C ASP A 93 13.56 7.33 -2.98
N LYS A 94 13.89 6.55 -1.94
CA LYS A 94 14.52 7.08 -0.72
C LYS A 94 15.88 7.72 -0.98
N LYS A 95 16.71 7.11 -1.84
CA LYS A 95 18.01 7.68 -2.24
C LYS A 95 17.82 9.01 -2.98
N MET A 96 16.88 9.06 -3.92
CA MET A 96 16.53 10.27 -4.66
C MET A 96 16.00 11.38 -3.75
N CYS A 97 15.11 11.06 -2.80
CA CYS A 97 14.62 12.04 -1.83
C CYS A 97 15.76 12.61 -0.97
N ARG A 98 16.72 11.76 -0.55
CA ARG A 98 17.91 12.22 0.19
C ARG A 98 18.79 13.16 -0.64
N SER A 99 19.04 12.86 -1.92
CA SER A 99 19.85 13.74 -2.78
C SER A 99 19.16 15.07 -3.09
N LEU A 100 17.82 15.11 -3.11
CA LEU A 100 17.03 16.31 -3.33
C LEU A 100 16.68 17.07 -2.03
N ASN A 101 17.14 16.60 -0.86
CA ASN A 101 16.78 17.15 0.45
C ASN A 101 15.25 17.21 0.68
N LEU A 102 14.52 16.23 0.14
CA LEU A 102 13.06 16.10 0.27
C LEU A 102 12.70 15.07 1.35
N ASP A 103 11.64 15.34 2.10
CA ASP A 103 11.08 14.35 3.03
C ASP A 103 10.37 13.23 2.24
N TYR A 104 10.84 11.99 2.42
CA TYR A 104 10.30 10.80 1.75
C TYR A 104 8.82 10.59 2.07
N ARG A 105 8.36 10.94 3.28
CA ARG A 105 6.95 10.78 3.65
C ARG A 105 6.07 11.69 2.80
N SER A 106 6.46 12.95 2.64
CA SER A 106 5.76 13.88 1.75
C SER A 106 5.77 13.42 0.28
N PHE A 107 6.87 12.81 -0.18
CA PHE A 107 6.98 12.27 -1.53
C PHE A 107 6.09 11.04 -1.75
N ALA A 108 6.07 10.11 -0.79
CA ALA A 108 5.31 8.86 -0.89
C ALA A 108 3.79 9.09 -0.99
N VAL A 109 3.30 10.19 -0.42
CA VAL A 109 1.88 10.55 -0.44
C VAL A 109 1.49 11.30 -1.73
N LYS A 110 2.44 11.76 -2.56
CA LYS A 110 2.12 12.38 -3.86
C LYS A 110 1.48 11.39 -4.84
N THR A 111 0.80 11.91 -5.88
CA THR A 111 0.29 11.08 -6.99
C THR A 111 1.46 10.48 -7.79
N GLU A 112 1.26 9.37 -8.51
CA GLU A 112 2.34 8.79 -9.33
C GLU A 112 2.83 9.78 -10.40
N GLU A 113 1.94 10.57 -11.01
CA GLU A 113 2.31 11.64 -11.95
C GLU A 113 3.30 12.65 -11.34
N GLN A 114 3.01 13.14 -10.12
CA GLN A 114 3.89 14.06 -9.41
C GLN A 114 5.21 13.41 -8.99
N LYS A 115 5.20 12.11 -8.67
CA LYS A 115 6.43 11.37 -8.37
C LYS A 115 7.29 11.19 -9.63
N ASP A 116 6.66 10.94 -10.77
CA ASP A 116 7.34 10.76 -12.04
C ASP A 116 7.96 12.07 -12.55
N GLU A 117 7.28 13.21 -12.39
CA GLU A 117 7.88 14.53 -12.65
C GLU A 117 9.14 14.78 -11.82
N ILE A 118 9.13 14.40 -10.54
CA ILE A 118 10.28 14.56 -9.64
C ILE A 118 11.42 13.61 -10.05
N ARG A 119 11.09 12.35 -10.41
CA ARG A 119 12.06 11.37 -10.93
C ARG A 119 12.68 11.83 -12.24
N GLU A 120 11.90 12.43 -13.14
CA GLU A 120 12.38 12.94 -14.43
C GLU A 120 13.28 14.18 -14.24
N LYS A 121 12.91 15.09 -13.33
CA LYS A 121 13.78 16.22 -12.96
C LYS A 121 15.11 15.75 -12.40
N PHE A 122 15.11 14.70 -11.57
CA PHE A 122 16.32 14.10 -11.01
C PHE A 122 17.17 13.42 -12.10
N SER A 123 16.57 12.62 -13.00
CA SER A 123 17.32 11.95 -14.07
C SER A 123 17.92 12.91 -15.09
N LYS A 124 17.37 14.12 -15.24
CA LYS A 124 17.92 15.18 -16.09
C LYS A 124 19.07 15.96 -15.43
N HIS A 125 19.23 15.86 -14.11
CA HIS A 125 20.25 16.57 -13.33
C HIS A 125 21.33 15.64 -12.72
N ALA A 126 21.22 14.33 -12.93
CA ALA A 126 22.19 13.31 -12.52
C ALA A 126 23.05 12.87 -13.71
#